data_AF-A0A9E3U2C3-F1
#
_entry.id   AF-A0A9E3U2C3-F1
#
_cell.length_a   1.000
_cell.length_b   1.000
_cell.length_c   1.000
_cell.angle_alpha   90.00
_cell.angle_beta   90.00
_cell.angle_gamma   90.00
#
_symmetry.space_group_name_H-M   'P 1'
#
loop_
_entity.id
_entity.type
_entity.pdbx_description
1 polymer ?
#
loop_
_entity_poly.entity_id
_entity_poly.type
_entity_poly.pdbx_seq_one_letter_code
_entity_poly.pdbx_strand_id
1 'polypeptide(L)'
;MEKSLDMLKFAQPECLQLAGRKDSSQRFAGLRAVQRMVNANDEKRRKGPMATAFVTRNPLLPKEFFAPEGVDKLVLDMNREVPNCLLDCPGAFSVRVASFRGNVVIDQKEIAEIENGRRMTTGLDVAAEKAHKLTEALRSRGVEAYEFPDRHESIVTVGSFDAVGTPRADGKIEINPAVLQVLNTYGAVEQSVGGGAAAPGLMPKSLAGVTFDVQPVPVEVPRRSIAADYARSR
;
A
#
# COMPACT_ATOMS: atom_id res chain seq x y z
N MET A 1 10.07 14.64 -6.69
CA MET A 1 11.34 15.02 -7.34
C MET A 1 11.23 16.37 -8.05
N GLU A 2 10.25 16.56 -8.94
CA GLU A 2 10.09 17.82 -9.72
C GLU A 2 9.90 19.06 -8.85
N LYS A 3 9.03 19.01 -7.83
CA LYS A 3 8.81 20.12 -6.90
C LYS A 3 10.11 20.57 -6.19
N SER A 4 10.94 19.62 -5.77
CA SER A 4 12.24 19.91 -5.11
C SER A 4 13.25 20.49 -6.10
N LEU A 5 13.28 20.00 -7.33
CA LEU A 5 14.12 20.53 -8.40
C LEU A 5 13.72 21.97 -8.75
N ASP A 6 12.43 22.24 -8.86
CA ASP A 6 11.94 23.59 -9.13
C ASP A 6 12.28 24.52 -7.97
N MET A 7 12.06 24.11 -6.72
CA MET A 7 12.51 24.86 -5.55
C MET A 7 14.01 25.19 -5.62
N LEU A 8 14.86 24.23 -5.98
CA LEU A 8 16.31 24.44 -6.14
C LEU A 8 16.64 25.43 -7.27
N LYS A 9 15.94 25.36 -8.41
CA LYS A 9 16.19 26.27 -9.55
C LYS A 9 15.88 27.73 -9.22
N PHE A 10 14.96 27.99 -8.30
CA PHE A 10 14.61 29.34 -7.85
C PHE A 10 15.33 29.75 -6.55
N ALA A 11 15.97 28.81 -5.84
CA ALA A 11 16.67 29.10 -4.60
C ALA A 11 17.88 30.02 -4.80
N GLN A 12 18.10 30.91 -3.82
CA GLN A 12 19.25 31.82 -3.75
C GLN A 12 20.07 31.58 -2.48
N PRO A 13 20.78 30.45 -2.38
CA PRO A 13 21.54 30.14 -1.17
C PRO A 13 22.66 31.17 -0.96
N GLU A 14 22.83 31.62 0.28
CA GLU A 14 23.81 32.64 0.67
C GLU A 14 25.23 32.25 0.25
N CYS A 15 25.56 30.96 0.30
CA CYS A 15 26.87 30.45 -0.08
C CYS A 15 27.20 30.60 -1.58
N LEU A 16 26.22 30.87 -2.43
CA LEU A 16 26.41 31.08 -3.87
C LEU A 16 26.21 32.54 -4.30
N GLN A 17 25.92 33.44 -3.37
CA GLN A 17 25.80 34.86 -3.67
C GLN A 17 27.19 35.49 -3.81
N LEU A 18 27.35 36.34 -4.84
CA LEU A 18 28.61 37.04 -5.13
C LEU A 18 28.77 38.31 -4.27
N ALA A 19 27.66 38.82 -3.72
CA ALA A 19 27.66 40.01 -2.87
C ALA A 19 28.41 39.70 -1.56
N GLY A 20 29.53 40.40 -1.32
CA GLY A 20 30.28 40.31 -0.06
C GLY A 20 31.40 39.28 0.00
N ARG A 21 31.72 38.57 -1.10
CA ARG A 21 32.85 37.61 -1.15
C ARG A 21 33.98 38.10 -2.05
N LYS A 22 35.21 38.04 -1.54
CA LYS A 22 36.44 38.39 -2.29
C LYS A 22 36.82 37.33 -3.32
N ASP A 23 36.55 36.06 -3.01
CA ASP A 23 36.88 34.91 -3.87
C ASP A 23 35.66 34.01 -4.10
N SER A 24 35.47 33.56 -5.34
CA SER A 24 34.40 32.63 -5.72
C SER A 24 34.96 31.56 -6.65
N SER A 25 34.67 30.29 -6.35
CA SER A 25 35.00 29.14 -7.20
C SER A 25 34.02 28.97 -8.38
N GLN A 26 33.00 29.83 -8.49
CA GLN A 26 32.00 29.76 -9.55
C GLN A 26 32.57 30.26 -10.88
N ARG A 27 32.75 29.35 -11.84
CA ARG A 27 33.18 29.70 -13.21
C ARG A 27 32.17 30.62 -13.89
N PHE A 28 32.62 31.72 -14.49
CA PHE A 28 31.77 32.62 -15.29
C PHE A 28 30.57 33.22 -14.53
N ALA A 29 30.64 33.36 -13.21
CA ALA A 29 29.50 33.83 -12.41
C ALA A 29 28.98 35.21 -12.84
N GLY A 30 29.90 36.14 -13.18
CA GLY A 30 29.56 37.45 -13.72
C GLY A 30 28.89 37.38 -15.10
N LEU A 31 29.42 36.58 -16.03
CA LEU A 31 28.83 36.39 -17.36
C LEU A 31 27.41 35.79 -17.27
N ARG A 32 27.20 34.82 -16.36
CA ARG A 32 25.87 34.24 -16.11
C ARG A 32 24.90 35.24 -15.48
N ALA A 33 25.39 36.18 -14.67
CA ALA A 33 24.55 37.24 -14.12
C ALA A 33 24.10 38.22 -15.22
N VAL A 34 25.02 38.65 -16.08
CA VAL A 34 24.72 39.50 -17.25
C VAL A 34 23.75 38.79 -18.20
N GLN A 35 24.02 37.53 -18.53
CA GLN A 35 23.12 36.73 -19.37
C GLN A 35 21.71 36.63 -18.78
N ARG A 36 21.57 36.48 -17.46
CA ARG A 36 20.27 36.50 -16.79
C ARG A 36 19.58 37.85 -16.91
N MET A 37 20.29 38.97 -16.76
CA MET A 37 19.69 40.31 -16.86
C MET A 37 19.21 40.63 -18.28
N VAL A 38 19.91 40.17 -19.30
CA VAL A 38 19.60 40.44 -20.72
C VAL A 38 18.59 39.43 -21.31
N ASN A 39 18.26 38.36 -20.59
CA ASN A 39 17.25 37.39 -21.05
C ASN A 39 15.87 38.04 -21.15
N ALA A 40 15.24 37.97 -22.32
CA ALA A 40 13.89 38.52 -22.57
C ALA A 40 12.74 37.79 -21.85
N ASN A 41 13.00 36.60 -21.28
CA ASN A 41 12.00 35.80 -20.58
C ASN A 41 12.07 36.03 -19.06
N ASP A 42 11.02 36.61 -18.48
CA ASP A 42 10.94 36.94 -17.06
C ASP A 42 11.06 35.73 -16.12
N GLU A 43 10.59 34.55 -16.52
CA GLU A 43 10.79 33.34 -15.70
C GLU A 43 12.27 32.96 -15.60
N LYS A 44 13.03 33.14 -16.68
CA LYS A 44 14.48 32.85 -16.69
C LYS A 44 15.26 33.88 -15.87
N ARG A 45 14.76 35.11 -15.76
CA ARG A 45 15.33 36.17 -14.91
C ARG A 45 15.14 35.87 -13.42
N ARG A 46 14.02 35.26 -13.04
CA ARG A 46 13.70 34.92 -11.64
C ARG A 46 14.47 33.70 -11.10
N LYS A 47 15.12 32.91 -11.97
CA LYS A 47 15.88 31.71 -11.55
C LYS A 47 17.20 32.06 -10.85
N GLY A 48 17.52 31.28 -9.84
CA GLY A 48 18.71 31.43 -8.99
C GLY A 48 20.00 30.95 -9.65
N PRO A 49 21.13 30.96 -8.92
CA PRO A 49 22.42 30.47 -9.43
C PRO A 49 22.39 28.98 -9.84
N MET A 50 21.42 28.21 -9.34
CA MET A 50 21.19 26.80 -9.67
C MET A 50 20.14 26.61 -10.79
N ALA A 51 19.89 27.62 -11.62
CA ALA A 51 18.90 27.57 -12.72
C ALA A 51 19.06 26.37 -13.67
N THR A 52 20.29 25.88 -13.83
CA THR A 52 20.67 24.77 -14.71
C THR A 52 20.86 23.44 -13.96
N ALA A 53 20.46 23.37 -12.69
CA ALA A 53 20.51 22.12 -11.95
C ALA A 53 19.60 21.07 -12.60
N PHE A 54 20.05 19.83 -12.60
CA PHE A 54 19.30 18.66 -13.06
C PHE A 54 19.46 17.55 -12.02
N VAL A 55 18.45 16.69 -11.93
CA VAL A 55 18.48 15.53 -11.02
C VAL A 55 18.82 14.30 -11.85
N THR A 56 19.78 13.53 -11.37
CA THR A 56 20.09 12.19 -11.88
C THR A 56 20.02 11.18 -10.75
N ARG A 57 19.83 9.91 -11.11
CA ARG A 57 19.92 8.80 -10.17
C ARG A 57 21.35 8.70 -9.64
N ASN A 58 21.51 8.35 -8.37
CA ASN A 58 22.82 8.08 -7.79
C ASN A 58 23.43 6.84 -8.46
N PRO A 59 24.59 6.95 -9.14
CA PRO A 59 25.21 5.81 -9.82
C PRO A 59 25.77 4.74 -8.87
N LEU A 60 25.98 5.08 -7.59
CA LEU A 60 26.40 4.12 -6.57
C LEU A 60 25.26 3.22 -6.09
N LEU A 61 24.01 3.62 -6.35
CA LEU A 61 22.86 2.80 -5.98
C LEU A 61 22.62 1.76 -7.08
N PRO A 62 22.37 0.48 -6.71
CA PRO A 62 21.97 -0.55 -7.65
C PRO A 62 20.75 -0.10 -8.46
N LYS A 63 20.64 -0.55 -9.71
CA LYS A 63 19.53 -0.15 -10.59
C LYS A 63 18.18 -0.62 -10.04
N GLU A 64 18.21 -1.71 -9.28
CA GLU A 64 17.11 -2.35 -8.58
C GLU A 64 16.52 -1.42 -7.52
N PHE A 65 17.33 -0.53 -6.92
CA PHE A 65 16.84 0.48 -5.97
C PHE A 65 15.88 1.49 -6.62
N PHE A 66 15.97 1.67 -7.94
CA PHE A 66 15.10 2.56 -8.69
C PHE A 66 13.98 1.83 -9.44
N ALA A 67 13.94 0.49 -9.35
CA ALA A 67 12.81 -0.28 -9.83
C ALA A 67 11.64 -0.11 -8.86
N PRO A 68 10.38 -0.10 -9.33
CA PRO A 68 9.23 -0.13 -8.45
C PRO A 68 9.31 -1.38 -7.56
N GLU A 69 8.95 -1.26 -6.28
CA GLU A 69 8.74 -2.43 -5.43
C GLU A 69 7.55 -3.22 -5.99
N GLY A 70 7.84 -4.25 -6.77
CA GLY A 70 6.84 -5.20 -7.24
C GLY A 70 6.58 -6.28 -6.20
N VAL A 71 5.43 -6.96 -6.34
CA VAL A 71 5.08 -8.12 -5.50
C VAL A 71 6.21 -9.15 -5.50
N ASP A 72 6.43 -9.78 -4.35
CA ASP A 72 7.46 -10.78 -4.15
C ASP A 72 7.22 -12.02 -5.02
N LYS A 73 8.28 -12.61 -5.59
CA LYS A 73 8.17 -13.82 -6.43
C LYS A 73 7.50 -14.98 -5.69
N LEU A 74 7.84 -15.18 -4.42
CA LEU A 74 7.23 -16.25 -3.61
C LEU A 74 5.71 -16.05 -3.50
N VAL A 75 5.28 -14.82 -3.24
CA VAL A 75 3.86 -14.48 -3.11
C VAL A 75 3.15 -14.65 -4.46
N LEU A 76 3.79 -14.25 -5.56
CA LEU A 76 3.24 -14.46 -6.90
C LEU A 76 3.05 -15.95 -7.24
N ASP A 77 3.97 -16.80 -6.81
CA ASP A 77 3.88 -18.24 -7.03
C ASP A 77 2.79 -18.87 -6.16
N MET A 78 2.67 -18.47 -4.90
CA MET A 78 1.58 -18.89 -4.00
C MET A 78 0.19 -18.52 -4.51
N ASN A 79 0.08 -17.40 -5.22
CA ASN A 79 -1.18 -16.88 -5.75
C ASN A 79 -1.51 -17.37 -7.17
N ARG A 80 -0.64 -18.17 -7.81
CA ARG A 80 -0.78 -18.51 -9.24
C ARG A 80 -1.98 -19.41 -9.54
N GLU A 81 -2.30 -20.31 -8.61
CA GLU A 81 -3.37 -21.32 -8.77
C GLU A 81 -4.67 -20.90 -8.06
N VAL A 82 -4.70 -19.68 -7.52
CA VAL A 82 -5.85 -19.12 -6.84
C VAL A 82 -6.85 -18.57 -7.87
N PRO A 83 -8.10 -19.07 -7.93
CA PRO A 83 -9.06 -18.66 -8.96
C PRO A 83 -9.58 -17.23 -8.80
N ASN A 84 -9.76 -16.77 -7.56
CA ASN A 84 -10.25 -15.43 -7.25
C ASN A 84 -9.15 -14.63 -6.56
N CYS A 85 -8.01 -14.46 -7.23
CA CYS A 85 -6.84 -13.82 -6.64
C CYS A 85 -7.01 -12.29 -6.56
N LEU A 86 -6.55 -11.68 -5.46
CA LEU A 86 -6.51 -10.22 -5.32
C LEU A 86 -5.64 -9.55 -6.39
N LEU A 87 -4.62 -10.25 -6.91
CA LEU A 87 -3.76 -9.72 -7.98
C LEU A 87 -4.53 -9.45 -9.29
N ASP A 88 -5.65 -10.14 -9.50
CA ASP A 88 -6.52 -10.00 -10.68
C ASP A 88 -7.66 -9.00 -10.45
N CYS A 89 -7.71 -8.35 -9.28
CA CYS A 89 -8.70 -7.33 -8.99
C CYS A 89 -8.53 -6.11 -9.92
N PRO A 90 -9.60 -5.64 -10.59
CA PRO A 90 -9.50 -4.56 -11.57
C PRO A 90 -9.26 -3.19 -10.94
N GLY A 91 -9.82 -2.91 -9.77
CA GLY A 91 -9.69 -1.66 -9.04
C GLY A 91 -8.33 -1.47 -8.34
N ALA A 92 -8.04 -0.25 -7.93
CA ALA A 92 -6.82 0.08 -7.18
C ALA A 92 -6.90 -0.33 -5.69
N PHE A 93 -8.11 -0.46 -5.16
CA PHE A 93 -8.40 -0.76 -3.76
C PHE A 93 -9.46 -1.84 -3.64
N SER A 94 -9.39 -2.59 -2.54
CA SER A 94 -10.40 -3.53 -2.08
C SER A 94 -10.53 -3.43 -0.56
N VAL A 95 -11.61 -3.94 0.04
CA VAL A 95 -11.77 -3.90 1.50
C VAL A 95 -11.40 -5.25 2.09
N ARG A 96 -10.36 -5.30 2.91
CA ARG A 96 -10.02 -6.51 3.68
C ARG A 96 -11.07 -6.74 4.76
N VAL A 97 -11.72 -7.91 4.69
CA VAL A 97 -12.78 -8.32 5.61
C VAL A 97 -12.35 -9.42 6.55
N ALA A 98 -11.27 -10.15 6.24
CA ALA A 98 -10.72 -11.17 7.12
C ALA A 98 -9.21 -11.31 6.92
N SER A 99 -8.51 -11.61 8.00
CA SER A 99 -7.09 -11.94 8.01
C SER A 99 -6.84 -13.22 8.80
N PHE A 100 -6.12 -14.16 8.19
CA PHE A 100 -5.77 -15.45 8.78
C PHE A 100 -4.26 -15.55 8.90
N ARG A 101 -3.74 -15.55 10.13
CA ARG A 101 -2.31 -15.69 10.41
C ARG A 101 -1.95 -17.12 10.74
N GLY A 102 -0.77 -17.54 10.31
CA GLY A 102 -0.19 -18.83 10.72
C GLY A 102 0.07 -18.84 12.22
N ASN A 103 -0.45 -19.86 12.90
CA ASN A 103 -0.45 -20.07 14.35
C ASN A 103 -1.29 -19.09 15.17
N VAL A 104 -2.62 -19.25 15.11
CA VAL A 104 -3.43 -19.10 16.33
C VAL A 104 -4.45 -20.25 16.38
N VAL A 105 -4.08 -21.34 17.07
CA VAL A 105 -5.03 -22.38 17.47
C VAL A 105 -5.66 -21.90 18.77
N ILE A 106 -6.95 -21.54 18.73
CA ILE A 106 -7.72 -21.15 19.94
C ILE A 106 -8.56 -22.35 20.45
N ASP A 107 -8.77 -23.38 19.63
CA ASP A 107 -9.60 -24.52 19.99
C ASP A 107 -8.83 -25.56 20.83
N GLN A 108 -9.25 -25.72 22.09
CA GLN A 108 -8.62 -26.64 23.06
C GLN A 108 -8.62 -28.11 22.60
N LYS A 109 -9.54 -28.50 21.71
CA LYS A 109 -9.59 -29.87 21.17
C LYS A 109 -8.55 -30.12 20.08
N GLU A 110 -8.34 -29.16 19.18
CA GLU A 110 -7.29 -29.24 18.17
C GLU A 110 -5.89 -29.24 18.82
N ILE A 111 -5.71 -28.48 19.91
CA ILE A 111 -4.46 -28.50 20.70
C ILE A 111 -4.16 -29.92 21.20
N ALA A 112 -5.16 -30.63 21.73
CA ALA A 112 -5.00 -32.00 22.22
C ALA A 112 -4.74 -33.02 21.10
N GLU A 113 -5.28 -32.82 19.90
CA GLU A 113 -5.01 -33.70 18.74
C GLU A 113 -3.61 -33.45 18.14
N ILE A 114 -3.09 -32.22 18.23
CA ILE A 114 -1.73 -31.86 17.84
C ILE A 114 -0.70 -32.47 18.80
N GLU A 115 -0.96 -32.47 20.11
CA GLU A 115 -0.13 -33.15 21.12
C GLU A 115 -0.02 -34.67 20.88
N ASN A 116 -1.02 -35.28 20.23
CA ASN A 116 -1.08 -36.70 19.92
C ASN A 116 -0.35 -37.10 18.60
N GLY A 117 0.47 -36.22 18.02
CA GLY A 117 1.46 -36.60 16.99
C GLY A 117 0.98 -36.59 15.54
N ARG A 118 -0.11 -35.87 15.21
CA ARG A 118 -0.45 -35.59 13.80
C ARG A 118 0.63 -34.71 13.16
N ARG A 119 1.01 -35.04 11.91
CA ARG A 119 1.87 -34.17 11.07
C ARG A 119 1.18 -32.82 10.92
N MET A 120 1.86 -31.75 11.37
CA MET A 120 1.41 -30.39 11.13
C MET A 120 1.35 -30.12 9.62
N THR A 121 0.17 -29.82 9.09
CA THR A 121 0.08 -28.85 8.00
C THR A 121 0.60 -27.53 8.55
N THR A 122 1.38 -26.77 7.79
CA THR A 122 1.93 -25.52 8.34
C THR A 122 0.76 -24.60 8.69
N GLY A 123 0.85 -23.82 9.77
CA GLY A 123 -0.26 -22.94 10.18
C GLY A 123 -0.70 -21.97 9.07
N LEU A 124 0.18 -21.69 8.10
CA LEU A 124 -0.09 -20.89 6.91
C LEU A 124 -0.95 -21.65 5.88
N ASP A 125 -0.77 -22.95 5.72
CA ASP A 125 -1.61 -23.76 4.83
C ASP A 125 -3.08 -23.74 5.32
N VAL A 126 -3.27 -23.89 6.64
CA VAL A 126 -4.60 -23.81 7.27
C VAL A 126 -5.21 -22.41 7.10
N ALA A 127 -4.39 -21.37 7.20
CA ALA A 127 -4.85 -19.99 6.96
C ALA A 127 -5.30 -19.78 5.51
N ALA A 128 -4.55 -20.32 4.54
CA ALA A 128 -4.90 -20.27 3.13
C ALA A 128 -6.20 -21.04 2.86
N GLU A 129 -6.36 -22.25 3.42
CA GLU A 129 -7.62 -23.00 3.29
C GLU A 129 -8.84 -22.27 3.87
N LYS A 130 -8.68 -21.57 5.01
CA LYS A 130 -9.74 -20.75 5.61
C LYS A 130 -10.10 -19.57 4.73
N ALA A 131 -9.09 -18.88 4.17
CA ALA A 131 -9.29 -17.78 3.23
C ALA A 131 -10.04 -18.25 1.98
N HIS A 132 -9.66 -19.41 1.45
CA HIS A 132 -10.28 -20.02 0.28
C HIS A 132 -11.74 -20.34 0.51
N LYS A 133 -12.04 -21.09 1.59
CA LYS A 133 -13.42 -21.44 1.99
C LYS A 133 -14.30 -20.20 2.17
N LEU A 134 -13.76 -19.15 2.80
CA LEU A 134 -14.51 -17.91 3.00
C LEU A 134 -14.77 -17.19 1.67
N THR A 135 -13.78 -17.14 0.79
CA THR A 135 -13.89 -16.49 -0.53
C THR A 135 -14.90 -17.20 -1.43
N GLU A 136 -14.87 -18.54 -1.46
CA GLU A 136 -15.86 -19.35 -2.18
C GLU A 136 -17.28 -19.15 -1.62
N ALA A 137 -17.43 -19.10 -0.30
CA ALA A 137 -18.72 -18.88 0.35
C ALA A 137 -19.29 -17.48 0.03
N LEU A 138 -18.43 -16.45 -0.04
CA LEU A 138 -18.82 -15.10 -0.47
C LEU A 138 -19.20 -15.06 -1.95
N ARG A 139 -18.39 -15.67 -2.82
CA ARG A 139 -18.64 -15.75 -4.27
C ARG A 139 -19.93 -16.52 -4.59
N SER A 140 -20.22 -17.58 -3.84
CA SER A 140 -21.47 -18.34 -3.95
C SER A 140 -22.71 -17.51 -3.60
N ARG A 141 -22.55 -16.44 -2.83
CA ARG A 141 -23.61 -15.45 -2.52
C ARG A 141 -23.66 -14.29 -3.52
N GLY A 142 -22.89 -14.34 -4.60
CA GLY A 142 -22.80 -13.28 -5.61
C GLY A 142 -21.98 -12.06 -5.16
N VAL A 143 -21.19 -12.19 -4.09
CA VAL A 143 -20.31 -11.11 -3.63
C VAL A 143 -18.98 -11.19 -4.37
N GLU A 144 -18.51 -10.05 -4.86
CA GLU A 144 -17.16 -9.94 -5.43
C GLU A 144 -16.11 -10.00 -4.31
N ALA A 145 -15.53 -11.18 -4.10
CA ALA A 145 -14.50 -11.41 -3.08
C ALA A 145 -13.20 -11.95 -3.69
N TYR A 146 -12.07 -11.60 -3.10
CA TYR A 146 -10.75 -12.04 -3.52
C TYR A 146 -9.95 -12.56 -2.35
N GLU A 147 -9.16 -13.60 -2.59
CA GLU A 147 -8.18 -14.09 -1.64
C GLU A 147 -6.76 -13.71 -2.03
N PHE A 148 -5.91 -13.56 -1.03
CA PHE A 148 -4.49 -13.26 -1.22
C PHE A 148 -3.67 -13.93 -0.11
N PRO A 149 -3.09 -15.10 -0.39
CA PRO A 149 -2.06 -15.68 0.45
C PRO A 149 -0.79 -14.83 0.38
N ASP A 150 -0.33 -14.33 1.52
CA ASP A 150 0.93 -13.61 1.67
C ASP A 150 1.92 -14.44 2.51
N ARG A 151 3.15 -13.95 2.70
CA ARG A 151 4.23 -14.62 3.45
C ARG A 151 3.88 -14.94 4.91
N HIS A 152 2.98 -14.16 5.51
CA HIS A 152 2.69 -14.21 6.95
C HIS A 152 1.21 -14.40 7.28
N GLU A 153 0.33 -14.02 6.36
CA GLU A 153 -1.12 -14.12 6.53
C GLU A 153 -1.80 -14.38 5.20
N SER A 154 -2.96 -15.02 5.22
CA SER A 154 -3.87 -15.07 4.09
C SER A 154 -5.02 -14.11 4.36
N ILE A 155 -5.26 -13.19 3.43
CA ILE A 155 -6.33 -12.19 3.58
C ILE A 155 -7.46 -12.47 2.60
N VAL A 156 -8.67 -12.08 3.00
CA VAL A 156 -9.85 -12.06 2.14
C VAL A 156 -10.34 -10.62 2.04
N THR A 157 -10.60 -10.19 0.82
CA THR A 157 -11.05 -8.84 0.51
C THR A 157 -12.35 -8.87 -0.29
N VAL A 158 -13.11 -7.79 -0.24
CA VAL A 158 -14.41 -7.65 -0.90
C VAL A 158 -14.49 -6.33 -1.66
N GLY A 159 -15.01 -6.43 -2.88
CA GLY A 159 -15.25 -5.34 -3.81
C GLY A 159 -14.00 -4.92 -4.57
N SER A 160 -14.24 -4.06 -5.56
CA SER A 160 -13.21 -3.47 -6.40
C SER A 160 -13.47 -1.98 -6.55
N PHE A 161 -12.50 -1.15 -6.17
CA PHE A 161 -12.67 0.30 -6.10
C PHE A 161 -11.46 1.02 -6.67
N ASP A 162 -11.67 2.09 -7.44
CA ASP A 162 -10.57 2.91 -7.96
C ASP A 162 -10.00 3.89 -6.92
N ALA A 163 -10.81 4.27 -5.94
CA ALA A 163 -10.42 5.17 -4.87
C ALA A 163 -11.16 4.88 -3.57
N VAL A 164 -10.44 4.94 -2.44
CA VAL A 164 -11.04 4.83 -1.09
C VAL A 164 -11.92 6.03 -0.76
N GLY A 165 -11.61 7.20 -1.30
CA GLY A 165 -12.34 8.44 -1.04
C GLY A 165 -11.75 9.63 -1.79
N THR A 166 -12.35 10.79 -1.61
CA THR A 166 -11.89 12.05 -2.22
C THR A 166 -11.37 13.01 -1.14
N PRO A 167 -10.28 13.76 -1.40
CA PRO A 167 -9.80 14.77 -0.46
C PRO A 167 -10.77 15.96 -0.43
N ARG A 168 -11.23 16.34 0.77
CA ARG A 168 -12.05 17.53 1.01
C ARG A 168 -11.14 18.75 1.27
N ALA A 169 -11.69 19.95 1.07
CA ALA A 169 -11.02 21.22 1.37
C ALA A 169 -10.48 21.31 2.81
N ASP A 170 -11.11 20.60 3.75
CA ASP A 170 -10.74 20.59 5.18
C ASP A 170 -9.55 19.66 5.49
N GLY A 171 -8.90 19.06 4.48
CA GLY A 171 -7.81 18.10 4.64
C GLY A 171 -8.23 16.70 5.10
N LYS A 172 -9.53 16.47 5.30
CA LYS A 172 -10.11 15.15 5.58
C LYS A 172 -10.45 14.43 4.28
N ILE A 173 -10.41 13.10 4.30
CA ILE A 173 -10.87 12.27 3.18
C ILE A 173 -12.35 11.95 3.39
N GLU A 174 -13.16 12.25 2.39
CA GLU A 174 -14.54 11.78 2.30
C GLU A 174 -14.55 10.39 1.69
N ILE A 175 -14.94 9.40 2.50
CA ILE A 175 -14.93 7.99 2.10
C ILE A 175 -15.96 7.73 1.00
N ASN A 176 -15.61 6.88 0.03
CA ASN A 176 -16.54 6.45 -1.00
C ASN A 176 -17.72 5.70 -0.35
N PRO A 177 -18.98 6.05 -0.66
CA PRO A 177 -20.15 5.41 -0.06
C PRO A 177 -20.21 3.89 -0.29
N ALA A 178 -19.71 3.41 -1.44
CA ALA A 178 -19.67 1.98 -1.72
C ALA A 178 -18.67 1.24 -0.81
N VAL A 179 -17.51 1.84 -0.55
CA VAL A 179 -16.52 1.32 0.42
C VAL A 179 -17.12 1.30 1.82
N LEU A 180 -17.78 2.39 2.22
CA LEU A 180 -18.44 2.50 3.53
C LEU A 180 -19.52 1.43 3.74
N GLN A 181 -20.30 1.12 2.70
CA GLN A 181 -21.28 0.03 2.75
C GLN A 181 -20.63 -1.32 3.04
N VAL A 182 -19.50 -1.63 2.40
CA VAL A 182 -18.75 -2.88 2.65
C VAL A 182 -18.22 -2.90 4.08
N LEU A 183 -17.62 -1.80 4.56
CA LEU A 183 -17.13 -1.68 5.94
C LEU A 183 -18.22 -1.99 6.98
N ASN A 184 -19.41 -1.42 6.81
CA ASN A 184 -20.53 -1.64 7.74
C ASN A 184 -21.13 -3.04 7.60
N THR A 185 -21.15 -3.59 6.38
CA THR A 185 -21.73 -4.90 6.09
C THR A 185 -20.91 -6.03 6.69
N TYR A 186 -19.58 -5.93 6.66
CA TYR A 186 -18.69 -6.99 7.15
C TYR A 186 -18.04 -6.69 8.51
N GLY A 187 -18.20 -5.47 9.03
CA GLY A 187 -17.76 -5.13 10.38
C GLY A 187 -18.53 -5.83 11.49
N ALA A 188 -17.92 -5.84 12.69
CA ALA A 188 -18.52 -6.39 13.90
C ALA A 188 -19.86 -5.73 14.24
N VAL A 189 -20.73 -6.49 14.91
CA VAL A 189 -21.99 -6.00 15.44
C VAL A 189 -21.83 -5.75 16.94
N GLU A 190 -22.37 -4.63 17.42
CA GLU A 190 -22.50 -4.38 18.85
C GLU A 190 -23.54 -5.35 19.43
N GLN A 191 -23.11 -6.18 20.38
CA GLN A 191 -23.99 -7.06 21.12
C GLN A 191 -23.95 -6.68 22.60
N SER A 192 -25.13 -6.38 23.17
CA SER A 192 -25.25 -6.17 24.61
C SER A 192 -25.00 -7.51 25.29
N VAL A 193 -23.87 -7.66 25.96
CA VAL A 193 -23.58 -8.85 26.76
C VAL A 193 -24.51 -8.80 27.98
N GLY A 194 -25.44 -9.75 28.06
CA GLY A 194 -26.46 -9.78 29.10
C GLY A 194 -25.84 -9.94 30.49
N GLY A 195 -26.03 -8.93 31.34
CA GLY A 195 -25.65 -8.98 32.75
C GLY A 195 -24.96 -7.71 33.26
N GLY A 196 -25.73 -6.62 33.40
CA GLY A 196 -25.39 -5.43 34.21
C GLY A 196 -24.19 -4.59 33.76
N ALA A 197 -24.44 -3.34 33.38
CA ALA A 197 -23.46 -2.23 33.26
C ALA A 197 -22.10 -2.51 32.56
N ALA A 198 -21.96 -3.59 31.80
CA ALA A 198 -20.80 -3.87 30.99
C ALA A 198 -20.95 -3.21 29.61
N ALA A 199 -19.88 -2.56 29.15
CA ALA A 199 -19.80 -1.94 27.83
C ALA A 199 -20.23 -2.93 26.71
N PRO A 200 -20.88 -2.45 25.64
CA PRO A 200 -21.26 -3.30 24.51
C PRO A 200 -20.03 -4.04 23.97
N GLY A 201 -20.14 -5.36 23.85
CA GLY A 201 -19.10 -6.19 23.26
C GLY A 201 -19.22 -6.17 21.74
N LEU A 202 -18.11 -6.01 21.02
CA LEU A 202 -18.08 -6.17 19.57
C LEU A 202 -17.93 -7.65 19.24
N MET A 203 -18.93 -8.24 18.58
CA MET A 203 -18.84 -9.61 18.08
C MET A 203 -18.54 -9.61 16.58
N PRO A 204 -17.46 -10.27 16.13
CA PRO A 204 -17.18 -10.44 14.72
C PRO A 204 -18.23 -11.34 14.08
N LYS A 205 -18.62 -11.00 12.85
CA LYS A 205 -19.51 -11.85 12.04
C LYS A 205 -18.78 -13.13 11.65
N SER A 206 -19.51 -14.16 11.27
CA SER A 206 -18.93 -15.38 10.69
C SER A 206 -19.73 -15.87 9.49
N LEU A 207 -19.04 -16.57 8.58
CA LEU A 207 -19.60 -17.20 7.40
C LEU A 207 -18.89 -18.52 7.17
N ALA A 208 -19.64 -19.60 6.93
CA ALA A 208 -19.10 -20.95 6.72
C ALA A 208 -18.14 -21.42 7.85
N GLY A 209 -18.42 -21.02 9.10
CA GLY A 209 -17.58 -21.34 10.26
C GLY A 209 -16.29 -20.51 10.36
N VAL A 210 -16.08 -19.54 9.48
CA VAL A 210 -14.92 -18.65 9.46
C VAL A 210 -15.33 -17.25 9.92
N THR A 211 -14.59 -16.66 10.85
CA THR A 211 -14.86 -15.32 11.39
C THR A 211 -14.25 -14.23 10.52
N PHE A 212 -14.97 -13.12 10.36
CA PHE A 212 -14.46 -11.88 9.78
C PHE A 212 -13.60 -11.11 10.80
N ASP A 213 -12.78 -10.17 10.31
CA ASP A 213 -12.09 -9.20 11.15
C ASP A 213 -13.12 -8.30 11.84
N VAL A 214 -12.82 -7.89 13.08
CA VAL A 214 -13.69 -6.98 13.85
C VAL A 214 -13.89 -5.65 13.11
N GLN A 215 -12.82 -5.15 12.50
CA GLN A 215 -12.81 -3.90 11.74
C GLN A 215 -12.22 -4.16 10.34
N PRO A 216 -13.06 -4.18 9.30
CA PRO A 216 -12.60 -4.23 7.92
C PRO A 216 -11.81 -2.96 7.57
N VAL A 217 -10.82 -3.10 6.68
CA VAL A 217 -9.92 -1.99 6.31
C VAL A 217 -9.74 -1.94 4.79
N PRO A 218 -9.85 -0.77 4.14
CA PRO A 218 -9.47 -0.62 2.73
C PRO A 218 -7.98 -0.88 2.56
N VAL A 219 -7.63 -1.74 1.61
CA VAL A 219 -6.25 -2.10 1.25
C VAL A 219 -6.01 -1.81 -0.21
N GLU A 220 -4.78 -1.43 -0.54
CA GLU A 220 -4.35 -1.27 -1.93
C GLU A 220 -4.16 -2.66 -2.57
N VAL A 221 -4.62 -2.80 -3.81
CA VAL A 221 -4.47 -4.02 -4.58
C VAL A 221 -3.01 -4.14 -5.05
N PRO A 222 -2.28 -5.20 -4.67
CA PRO A 222 -0.89 -5.36 -5.10
C PRO A 222 -0.82 -5.53 -6.62
N ARG A 223 -0.01 -4.71 -7.29
CA ARG A 223 0.16 -4.77 -8.75
C ARG A 223 1.48 -5.40 -9.14
N ARG A 224 1.43 -6.30 -10.14
CA ARG A 224 2.62 -6.82 -10.81
C ARG A 224 3.28 -5.68 -11.59
N SER A 225 4.57 -5.47 -11.34
CA SER A 225 5.37 -4.47 -12.04
C SER A 225 6.26 -5.14 -13.07
N ILE A 226 5.96 -4.94 -14.36
CA ILE A 226 6.77 -5.47 -15.47
C ILE A 226 8.22 -4.98 -15.38
N ALA A 227 8.42 -3.73 -14.93
CA ALA A 227 9.74 -3.16 -14.72
C ALA A 227 10.50 -3.86 -13.58
N ALA A 228 9.80 -4.25 -12.51
CA ALA A 228 10.40 -5.01 -11.42
C ALA A 228 10.77 -6.44 -11.85
N ASP A 229 9.89 -7.09 -12.63
CA ASP A 229 10.15 -8.43 -13.16
C ASP A 229 11.37 -8.44 -14.09
N TYR A 230 11.48 -7.45 -14.99
CA TYR A 230 12.61 -7.30 -15.90
C TYR A 230 13.92 -7.01 -15.17
N ALA A 231 13.89 -6.21 -14.10
CA ALA A 231 15.06 -5.94 -13.27
C ALA A 231 15.55 -7.20 -12.54
N ARG A 232 14.63 -8.08 -12.11
CA ARG A 232 14.96 -9.35 -11.43
C ARG A 232 15.40 -10.49 -12.37
N SER A 233 15.20 -10.36 -13.68
CA SER A 233 15.59 -11.36 -14.68
C SER A 233 16.98 -11.15 -15.28
N ARG A 234 17.65 -10.06 -14.89
CA ARG A 234 18.96 -9.67 -15.41
C ARG A 234 20.05 -9.94 -14.39
#